data_AF-A0A7I7VZ02-F1
#
_entry.id   AF-A0A7I7VZ02-F1
#
_cell.length_a   1.000
_cell.length_b   1.000
_cell.length_c   1.000
_cell.angle_alpha   90.00
_cell.angle_beta   90.00
_cell.angle_gamma   90.00
#
_symmetry.space_group_name_H-M   'P 1'
#
loop_
_entity.id
_entity.type
_entity.pdbx_description
1 polymer ?
#
loop_
_entity_poly.entity_id
_entity_poly.type
_entity_poly.pdbx_seq_one_letter_code
_entity_poly.pdbx_strand_id
1 'polypeptide(L)'
;MASDTVSYRFRTAAVVVAVLGVLLWVLALTGLLVNDYYQLRPWLHHPFIFGTAGCASLAIACGVGIRHRVLKPVGIVLFVMAGVVVVGLAYLAMAFGENPDELSPHPSPDGSMEVIVYADQNIIDPTRELSVRTQNGLLSREKDLGCVNLDSNRLEGIEWVGPRTVRVHLGRGERIDVTVDESGRPDQTIHLGCSTV
;
A
#
# COMPACT_ATOMS: atom_id res chain seq x y z
N MET A 1 33.68 -34.10 23.19
CA MET A 1 33.78 -32.66 23.48
C MET A 1 33.69 -31.76 22.24
N ALA A 2 34.21 -32.16 21.07
CA ALA A 2 34.09 -31.37 19.83
C ALA A 2 32.70 -31.47 19.13
N SER A 3 31.91 -32.52 19.39
CA SER A 3 30.57 -32.67 18.77
C SER A 3 29.52 -31.74 19.37
N ASP A 4 29.68 -31.36 20.64
CA ASP A 4 28.66 -30.62 21.38
C ASP A 4 28.72 -29.12 21.07
N THR A 5 29.92 -28.58 20.85
CA THR A 5 30.14 -27.19 20.44
C THR A 5 29.62 -26.91 19.03
N VAL A 6 29.73 -27.87 18.11
CA VAL A 6 29.17 -27.75 16.75
C VAL A 6 27.64 -27.81 16.79
N SER A 7 27.06 -28.75 17.56
CA SER A 7 25.61 -28.87 17.76
C SER A 7 24.99 -27.60 18.36
N TYR A 8 25.68 -26.98 19.33
CA TYR A 8 25.21 -25.76 19.98
C TYR A 8 25.22 -24.55 19.04
N ARG A 9 26.28 -24.38 18.24
CA ARG A 9 26.41 -23.30 17.25
C ARG A 9 25.33 -23.35 16.17
N PHE A 10 24.98 -24.55 15.70
CA PHE A 10 23.90 -24.72 14.72
C PHE A 10 22.52 -24.40 15.29
N ARG A 11 22.27 -24.72 16.57
CA ARG A 11 21.01 -24.37 17.25
C ARG A 11 20.86 -22.88 17.47
N THR A 12 21.92 -22.19 17.93
CA THR A 12 21.89 -20.73 18.10
C THR A 12 21.71 -20.01 16.77
N ALA A 13 22.37 -20.46 15.70
CA ALA A 13 22.21 -19.89 14.37
C ALA A 13 20.76 -20.06 13.85
N ALA A 14 20.16 -21.24 14.03
CA ALA A 14 18.77 -21.48 13.62
C ALA A 14 17.77 -20.60 14.36
N VAL A 15 17.97 -20.36 15.66
CA VAL A 15 17.12 -19.45 16.45
C VAL A 15 17.26 -18.01 15.98
N VAL A 16 18.48 -17.52 15.74
CA VAL A 16 18.71 -16.16 15.25
C VAL A 16 18.05 -15.94 13.89
N VAL A 17 18.17 -16.90 12.98
CA VAL A 17 17.54 -16.82 11.64
C VAL A 17 16.01 -16.88 11.74
N ALA A 18 15.44 -17.65 12.66
CA ALA A 18 14.00 -17.68 12.90
C ALA A 18 13.47 -16.35 13.47
N VAL A 19 14.19 -15.76 14.43
CA VAL A 19 13.84 -14.44 14.99
C VAL A 19 13.88 -13.37 13.90
N LEU A 20 14.92 -13.37 13.05
CA LEU A 20 15.00 -12.46 11.91
C LEU A 20 13.82 -12.66 10.94
N GLY A 21 13.44 -13.90 10.65
CA GLY A 21 12.31 -14.19 9.77
C GLY A 21 10.97 -13.70 10.32
N VAL A 22 10.75 -13.82 11.63
CA VAL A 22 9.56 -13.29 12.31
C VAL A 22 9.56 -11.75 12.28
N LEU A 23 10.69 -11.11 12.55
CA LEU A 23 10.81 -9.64 12.50
C LEU A 23 10.51 -9.10 11.10
N LEU A 24 10.98 -9.78 10.05
CA LEU A 24 10.69 -9.43 8.66
C LEU A 24 9.21 -9.58 8.31
N TRP A 25 8.53 -10.60 8.85
CA TRP A 25 7.08 -10.75 8.72
C TRP A 25 6.29 -9.65 9.45
N VAL A 26 6.73 -9.26 10.65
CA VAL A 26 6.12 -8.15 11.39
C VAL A 26 6.29 -6.85 10.62
N LEU A 27 7.45 -6.60 10.02
CA LEU A 27 7.69 -5.45 9.14
C LEU A 27 6.80 -5.47 7.90
N ALA A 28 6.63 -6.63 7.25
CA ALA A 28 5.73 -6.79 6.11
C ALA A 28 4.26 -6.49 6.47
N LEU A 29 3.79 -7.02 7.60
CA LEU A 29 2.43 -6.76 8.10
C LEU A 29 2.23 -5.29 8.50
N THR A 30 3.25 -4.68 9.11
CA THR A 30 3.21 -3.26 9.47
C THR A 30 3.15 -2.39 8.20
N GLY A 31 3.90 -2.73 7.15
CA GLY A 31 3.81 -2.06 5.86
C GLY A 31 2.43 -2.15 5.21
N LEU A 32 1.76 -3.29 5.32
CA LEU A 32 0.38 -3.46 4.82
C LEU A 32 -0.64 -2.64 5.64
N LEU A 33 -0.48 -2.58 6.96
CA LEU A 33 -1.39 -1.82 7.85
C LEU A 33 -1.22 -0.30 7.74
N VAL A 34 -0.02 0.15 7.32
CA VAL A 34 0.35 1.56 7.19
C VAL A 34 0.17 2.05 5.73
N ASN A 35 -0.49 1.25 4.87
CA ASN A 35 -0.69 1.57 3.45
C ASN A 35 -1.46 2.89 3.21
N ASP A 36 -2.24 3.34 4.19
CA ASP A 36 -2.94 4.64 4.18
C ASP A 36 -1.99 5.87 4.23
N TYR A 37 -0.72 5.67 4.60
CA TYR A 37 0.24 6.76 4.79
C TYR A 37 1.12 6.93 3.54
N TYR A 38 0.76 7.90 2.70
CA TYR A 38 1.39 8.14 1.41
C TYR A 38 2.91 8.40 1.49
N GLN A 39 3.40 9.10 2.53
CA GLN A 39 4.84 9.36 2.69
C GLN A 39 5.65 8.14 3.19
N LEU A 40 5.00 7.21 3.89
CA LEU A 40 5.62 5.95 4.32
C LEU A 40 5.56 4.89 3.21
N ARG A 41 4.65 5.07 2.24
CA ARG A 41 4.45 4.19 1.08
C ARG A 41 5.76 3.89 0.33
N PRO A 42 6.65 4.84 -0.03
CA PRO A 42 7.89 4.54 -0.77
C PRO A 42 8.93 3.74 0.03
N TRP A 43 8.97 3.93 1.36
CA TRP A 43 9.94 3.27 2.23
C TRP A 43 9.48 1.87 2.68
N LEU A 44 8.17 1.70 2.85
CA LEU A 44 7.53 0.42 3.17
C LEU A 44 7.03 -0.32 1.93
N HIS A 45 7.21 0.21 0.70
CA HIS A 45 6.81 -0.37 -0.59
C HIS A 45 7.55 -1.65 -1.00
N HIS A 46 8.17 -2.30 -0.03
CA HIS A 46 8.76 -3.61 -0.19
C HIS A 46 8.18 -4.61 0.82
N PRO A 47 6.87 -4.60 1.16
CA PRO A 47 6.31 -5.59 2.10
C PRO A 47 6.48 -7.00 1.52
N PHE A 48 6.49 -7.11 0.19
CA PHE A 48 6.81 -8.33 -0.54
C PHE A 48 8.30 -8.73 -0.46
N ILE A 49 9.25 -7.78 -0.43
CA ILE A 49 10.67 -8.11 -0.22
C ILE A 49 10.89 -8.57 1.22
N PHE A 50 10.25 -7.90 2.19
CA PHE A 50 10.32 -8.32 3.59
C PHE A 50 9.64 -9.68 3.81
N GLY A 51 8.48 -9.92 3.17
CA GLY A 51 7.78 -11.20 3.23
C GLY A 51 8.56 -12.34 2.55
N THR A 52 9.18 -12.09 1.40
CA THR A 52 10.02 -13.10 0.71
C THR A 52 11.31 -13.39 1.48
N ALA A 53 11.99 -12.37 2.00
CA ALA A 53 13.16 -12.54 2.86
C ALA A 53 12.81 -13.25 4.18
N GLY A 54 11.64 -12.97 4.75
CA GLY A 54 11.08 -13.67 5.92
C GLY A 54 10.82 -15.15 5.64
N CYS A 55 10.21 -15.48 4.51
CA CYS A 55 9.97 -16.86 4.10
C CYS A 55 11.28 -17.61 3.81
N ALA A 56 12.25 -16.96 3.16
CA ALA A 56 13.56 -17.56 2.88
C ALA A 56 14.34 -17.86 4.17
N SER A 57 14.36 -16.91 5.12
CA SER A 57 15.01 -17.11 6.42
C SER A 57 14.33 -18.23 7.23
N LEU A 58 13.00 -18.29 7.27
CA LEU A 58 12.27 -19.37 7.96
C LEU A 58 12.49 -20.74 7.31
N ALA A 59 12.57 -20.83 5.98
CA ALA A 59 12.91 -22.05 5.27
C ALA A 59 14.34 -22.54 5.61
N ILE A 60 15.31 -21.61 5.69
CA ILE A 60 16.69 -21.91 6.12
C ILE A 60 16.72 -22.37 7.59
N ALA A 61 15.97 -21.69 8.47
CA ALA A 61 15.87 -22.07 9.89
C ALA A 61 15.29 -23.48 10.08
N CYS A 62 14.25 -23.85 9.32
CA CYS A 62 13.72 -25.21 9.32
C CYS A 62 14.73 -26.23 8.80
N GLY A 63 15.49 -25.88 7.75
CA GLY A 63 16.50 -26.76 7.17
C GLY A 63 17.66 -27.08 8.12
N VAL A 64 18.06 -26.11 8.94
CA VAL A 64 19.20 -26.20 9.86
C VAL A 64 18.77 -26.66 11.27
N GLY A 65 17.62 -26.22 11.76
CA GLY A 65 17.17 -26.43 13.13
C GLY A 65 16.40 -27.73 13.38
N ILE A 66 15.68 -28.25 12.37
CA ILE A 66 14.81 -29.42 12.54
C ILE A 66 15.56 -30.70 12.15
N ARG A 67 15.83 -31.55 13.16
CA ARG A 67 16.49 -32.85 12.97
C ARG A 67 15.50 -33.97 12.58
N HIS A 68 14.21 -33.74 12.74
CA HIS A 68 13.15 -34.72 12.49
C HIS A 68 12.88 -34.88 10.98
N ARG A 69 13.03 -36.10 10.45
CA ARG A 69 12.99 -36.40 9.01
C ARG A 69 11.70 -36.00 8.30
N VAL A 70 10.58 -35.93 9.02
CA VAL A 70 9.26 -35.59 8.45
C VAL A 70 8.90 -34.12 8.64
N LEU A 71 9.26 -33.51 9.77
CA LEU A 71 8.92 -32.11 10.05
C LEU A 71 9.78 -31.13 9.24
N LYS A 72 11.01 -31.54 8.91
CA LYS A 72 11.93 -30.75 8.10
C LYS A 72 11.38 -30.45 6.69
N PRO A 73 11.00 -31.44 5.86
CA PRO A 73 10.45 -31.16 4.54
C PRO A 73 9.11 -30.43 4.61
N VAL A 74 8.25 -30.75 5.60
CA VAL A 74 6.95 -30.07 5.77
C VAL A 74 7.14 -28.58 6.04
N GLY A 75 8.04 -28.21 6.96
CA GLY A 75 8.33 -26.79 7.24
C GLY A 75 8.94 -26.05 6.05
N ILE A 76 9.87 -26.67 5.33
CA ILE A 76 10.48 -26.08 4.13
C ILE A 76 9.40 -25.85 3.05
N VAL A 77 8.57 -26.86 2.76
CA VAL A 77 7.50 -26.75 1.76
C VAL A 77 6.52 -25.64 2.14
N LEU A 78 6.12 -25.56 3.40
CA LEU A 78 5.21 -24.51 3.88
C LEU A 78 5.76 -23.10 3.63
N PHE A 79 7.02 -22.84 4.02
CA PHE A 79 7.63 -21.52 3.86
C PHE A 79 7.96 -21.18 2.41
N VAL A 80 8.33 -22.17 1.59
CA VAL A 80 8.49 -21.98 0.15
C VAL A 80 7.16 -21.61 -0.51
N MET A 81 6.08 -22.33 -0.18
CA MET A 81 4.73 -22.02 -0.68
C MET A 81 4.28 -20.62 -0.26
N ALA A 82 4.51 -20.25 1.01
CA ALA A 82 4.23 -18.90 1.48
C ALA A 82 5.03 -17.84 0.69
N GLY A 83 6.31 -18.10 0.42
CA GLY A 83 7.15 -17.23 -0.42
C GLY A 83 6.60 -17.08 -1.85
N VAL A 84 6.17 -18.17 -2.48
CA VAL A 84 5.56 -18.15 -3.83
C VAL A 84 4.29 -17.30 -3.84
N VAL A 85 3.43 -17.43 -2.83
CA VAL A 85 2.22 -16.60 -2.70
C VAL A 85 2.58 -15.12 -2.58
N VAL A 86 3.56 -14.77 -1.74
CA VAL A 86 4.02 -13.38 -1.57
C VAL A 86 4.57 -12.82 -2.88
N VAL A 87 5.40 -13.58 -3.62
CA VAL A 87 5.91 -13.16 -4.94
C VAL A 87 4.77 -13.00 -5.95
N GLY A 88 3.81 -13.92 -5.98
CA GLY A 88 2.67 -13.85 -6.88
C GLY A 88 1.81 -12.61 -6.63
N LEU A 89 1.54 -12.29 -5.37
CA LEU A 89 0.83 -11.06 -4.99
C LEU A 89 1.64 -9.80 -5.36
N ALA A 90 2.96 -9.82 -5.18
CA ALA A 90 3.83 -8.72 -5.60
C ALA A 90 3.76 -8.49 -7.11
N TYR A 91 3.81 -9.57 -7.88
CA TYR A 91 3.73 -9.51 -9.33
C TYR A 91 2.38 -8.96 -9.79
N LEU A 92 1.27 -9.42 -9.19
CA LEU A 92 -0.06 -8.88 -9.48
C LEU A 92 -0.15 -7.40 -9.14
N ALA A 93 0.37 -6.98 -7.98
CA ALA A 93 0.37 -5.58 -7.57
C ALA A 93 1.19 -4.69 -8.52
N MET A 94 2.28 -5.20 -9.12
CA MET A 94 3.05 -4.46 -10.14
C MET A 94 2.37 -4.48 -11.51
N ALA A 95 1.73 -5.60 -11.88
CA ALA A 95 1.08 -5.76 -13.18
C ALA A 95 -0.21 -4.94 -13.30
N PHE A 96 -0.91 -4.74 -12.18
CA PHE A 96 -2.16 -3.98 -12.09
C PHE A 96 -2.00 -2.65 -11.33
N GLY A 97 -0.80 -2.34 -10.86
CA GLY A 97 -0.50 -1.08 -10.20
C GLY A 97 -0.30 0.00 -11.25
N GLU A 98 -1.38 0.65 -11.66
CA GLU A 98 -1.27 1.88 -12.43
C GLU A 98 -0.74 2.97 -11.51
N ASN A 99 0.31 3.66 -11.96
CA ASN A 99 0.74 4.91 -11.33
C ASN A 99 0.04 6.01 -12.12
N PRO A 100 -1.11 6.52 -11.65
CA PRO A 100 -1.74 7.61 -12.35
C PRO A 100 -0.82 8.84 -12.32
N ASP A 101 -0.81 9.59 -13.41
CA ASP A 101 0.02 10.79 -13.47
C ASP A 101 -0.61 11.87 -12.57
N GLU A 102 0.18 12.37 -11.62
CA GLU A 102 -0.20 13.51 -10.80
C GLU A 102 -0.25 14.76 -11.68
N LEU A 103 -1.45 15.33 -11.87
CA LEU A 103 -1.64 16.49 -12.73
C LEU A 103 -1.46 17.80 -11.97
N SER A 104 -2.08 17.91 -10.80
CA SER A 104 -2.16 19.19 -10.08
C SER A 104 -2.56 19.04 -8.61
N PRO A 105 -1.73 19.55 -7.68
CA PRO A 105 -2.11 19.73 -6.29
C PRO A 105 -2.89 21.04 -6.08
N HIS A 106 -3.99 20.96 -5.33
CA HIS A 106 -4.84 22.08 -4.94
C HIS A 106 -4.82 22.22 -3.40
N PRO A 107 -3.97 23.08 -2.84
CA PRO A 107 -3.85 23.23 -1.40
C PRO A 107 -5.10 23.88 -0.78
N SER A 108 -5.46 23.40 0.39
CA SER A 108 -6.47 24.02 1.26
C SER A 108 -6.03 25.41 1.74
N PRO A 109 -6.97 26.30 2.11
CA PRO A 109 -6.65 27.65 2.55
C PRO A 109 -5.77 27.71 3.80
N ASP A 110 -5.84 26.69 4.66
CA ASP A 110 -5.03 26.57 5.87
C ASP A 110 -3.75 25.75 5.66
N GLY A 111 -3.55 25.17 4.47
CA GLY A 111 -2.40 24.33 4.11
C GLY A 111 -2.36 22.98 4.82
N SER A 112 -3.43 22.59 5.53
CA SER A 112 -3.47 21.31 6.27
C SER A 112 -3.71 20.10 5.35
N MET A 113 -4.34 20.34 4.21
CA MET A 113 -4.72 19.34 3.21
C MET A 113 -4.48 19.84 1.79
N GLU A 114 -4.37 18.92 0.84
CA GLU A 114 -4.33 19.20 -0.59
C GLU A 114 -5.21 18.19 -1.34
N VAL A 115 -5.91 18.64 -2.38
CA VAL A 115 -6.58 17.73 -3.32
C VAL A 115 -5.64 17.50 -4.48
N ILE A 116 -5.48 16.24 -4.87
CA ILE A 116 -4.62 15.80 -5.96
C ILE A 116 -5.49 15.16 -7.00
N VAL A 117 -5.26 15.57 -8.25
CA VAL A 117 -5.94 15.01 -9.40
C VAL A 117 -4.99 14.06 -10.11
N TYR A 118 -5.44 12.83 -10.26
CA TYR A 118 -4.74 11.73 -10.90
C TYR A 118 -5.34 11.47 -12.28
N ALA A 119 -4.48 11.40 -13.30
CA ALA A 119 -4.87 10.97 -14.63
C ALA A 119 -4.85 9.45 -14.70
N ASP A 120 -5.99 8.84 -15.02
CA ASP A 120 -5.97 7.48 -15.54
C ASP A 120 -5.30 7.47 -16.93
N GLN A 121 -4.52 6.43 -17.21
CA GLN A 121 -3.84 6.18 -18.48
C GLN A 121 -4.75 5.47 -19.50
N ASN A 122 -5.96 5.08 -19.09
CA ASN A 122 -6.90 4.42 -19.98
C ASN A 122 -7.39 5.37 -21.10
N ILE A 123 -7.07 5.03 -22.35
CA ILE A 123 -7.40 5.83 -23.54
C ILE A 123 -8.86 5.61 -23.98
N ILE A 124 -9.46 4.47 -23.62
CA ILE A 124 -10.81 4.11 -24.07
C ILE A 124 -11.88 4.76 -23.20
N ASP A 125 -11.63 4.83 -21.90
CA ASP A 125 -12.54 5.44 -20.92
C ASP A 125 -11.73 6.32 -19.96
N PRO A 126 -11.36 7.55 -20.38
CA PRO A 126 -10.44 8.36 -19.61
C PRO A 126 -11.11 8.88 -18.35
N THR A 127 -10.59 8.49 -17.19
CA THR A 127 -11.09 8.93 -15.89
C THR A 127 -10.09 9.84 -15.17
N ARG A 128 -10.62 10.70 -14.29
CA ARG A 128 -9.85 11.51 -13.33
C ARG A 128 -10.18 11.03 -11.93
N GLU A 129 -9.19 10.52 -11.23
CA GLU A 129 -9.32 10.17 -9.81
C GLU A 129 -8.93 11.37 -8.96
N LEU A 130 -9.69 11.62 -7.91
CA LEU A 130 -9.57 12.75 -7.02
C LEU A 130 -9.20 12.20 -5.65
N SER A 131 -8.07 12.61 -5.10
CA SER A 131 -7.65 12.16 -3.77
C SER A 131 -7.30 13.35 -2.88
N VAL A 132 -7.60 13.24 -1.59
CA VAL A 132 -7.17 14.22 -0.58
C VAL A 132 -5.95 13.71 0.13
N ARG A 133 -4.90 14.52 0.18
CA ARG A 133 -3.71 14.28 0.98
C ARG A 133 -3.66 15.23 2.17
N THR A 134 -3.42 14.68 3.35
CA THR A 134 -3.17 15.46 4.57
C THR A 134 -1.69 15.80 4.69
N GLN A 135 -1.35 17.00 5.18
CA GLN A 135 0.02 17.50 5.30
C GLN A 135 0.55 17.33 6.75
N ASN A 136 0.68 16.07 7.20
CA ASN A 136 1.15 15.71 8.54
C ASN A 136 2.56 15.07 8.52
N GLY A 137 3.41 15.44 7.56
CA GLY A 137 4.76 14.89 7.39
C GLY A 137 4.73 13.37 7.17
N LEU A 138 5.44 12.60 8.01
CA LEU A 138 5.45 11.14 7.91
C LEU A 138 4.07 10.49 8.14
N LEU A 139 3.15 11.21 8.79
CA LEU A 139 1.78 10.77 9.02
C LEU A 139 0.80 11.33 7.97
N SER A 140 1.30 11.90 6.87
CA SER A 140 0.49 12.29 5.72
C SER A 140 -0.24 11.08 5.15
N ARG A 141 -1.57 11.16 5.18
CA ARG A 141 -2.49 10.17 4.63
C ARG A 141 -3.06 10.65 3.32
N GLU A 142 -3.33 9.71 2.43
CA GLU A 142 -4.04 9.95 1.18
C GLU A 142 -5.34 9.13 1.18
N LYS A 143 -6.44 9.78 0.83
CA LYS A 143 -7.77 9.17 0.80
C LYS A 143 -8.49 9.55 -0.48
N ASP A 144 -9.13 8.56 -1.09
CA ASP A 144 -9.92 8.75 -2.29
C ASP A 144 -11.14 9.63 -1.99
N LEU A 145 -11.28 10.70 -2.78
CA LEU A 145 -12.45 11.58 -2.81
C LEU A 145 -13.47 11.07 -3.84
N GLY A 146 -13.00 10.28 -4.80
CA GLY A 146 -13.80 9.66 -5.85
C GLY A 146 -13.21 9.89 -7.24
N CYS A 147 -14.05 9.70 -8.25
CA CYS A 147 -13.63 9.67 -9.63
C CYS A 147 -14.64 10.35 -10.56
N VAL A 148 -14.14 10.87 -11.68
CA VAL A 148 -14.92 11.53 -12.72
C VAL A 148 -14.53 10.96 -14.08
N ASN A 149 -15.50 10.34 -14.76
CA ASN A 149 -15.34 9.88 -16.14
C ASN A 149 -15.50 11.05 -17.12
N LEU A 150 -14.45 11.32 -17.90
CA LEU A 150 -14.37 12.49 -18.79
C LEU A 150 -15.29 12.41 -20.01
N ASP A 151 -15.77 11.22 -20.39
CA ASP A 151 -16.76 11.05 -21.46
C ASP A 151 -18.17 11.43 -21.00
N SER A 152 -18.46 11.16 -19.72
CA SER A 152 -19.77 11.46 -19.12
C SER A 152 -19.85 12.90 -18.60
N ASN A 153 -18.81 13.36 -17.92
CA ASN A 153 -18.74 14.68 -17.31
C ASN A 153 -17.31 15.21 -17.28
N ARG A 154 -17.13 16.48 -17.61
CA ARG A 154 -15.80 17.09 -17.62
C ARG A 154 -15.47 17.67 -16.24
N LEU A 155 -14.29 17.39 -15.71
CA LEU A 155 -13.76 18.13 -14.57
C LEU A 155 -13.31 19.53 -15.03
N GLU A 156 -13.99 20.58 -14.58
CA GLU A 156 -13.67 21.97 -14.95
C GLU A 156 -12.70 22.61 -13.96
N GLY A 157 -12.80 22.26 -12.68
CA GLY A 157 -11.92 22.78 -11.65
C GLY A 157 -12.24 22.26 -10.26
N ILE A 158 -11.33 22.54 -9.34
CA ILE A 158 -11.46 22.19 -7.93
C ILE A 158 -11.12 23.43 -7.13
N GLU A 159 -12.00 23.80 -6.19
CA GLU A 159 -11.77 24.90 -5.28
C GLU A 159 -12.03 24.46 -3.84
N TRP A 160 -11.34 25.09 -2.89
CA TRP A 160 -11.68 24.96 -1.48
C TRP A 160 -12.60 26.11 -1.09
N VAL A 161 -13.81 25.80 -0.66
CA VAL A 161 -14.80 26.78 -0.17
C VAL A 161 -14.57 27.11 1.31
N GLY A 162 -13.89 26.20 2.01
CA GLY A 162 -13.42 26.38 3.38
C GLY A 162 -12.23 25.46 3.66
N PRO A 163 -11.70 25.43 4.89
CA PRO A 163 -10.56 24.57 5.26
C PRO A 163 -10.87 23.07 5.14
N ARG A 164 -12.15 22.69 5.12
CA ARG A 164 -12.62 21.29 5.10
C ARG A 164 -13.64 20.98 4.01
N THR A 165 -13.92 21.94 3.14
CA THR A 165 -14.96 21.76 2.12
C THR A 165 -14.36 22.01 0.76
N VAL A 166 -14.32 20.94 -0.03
CA VAL A 166 -13.87 20.95 -1.42
C VAL A 166 -15.10 21.08 -2.30
N ARG A 167 -15.09 22.03 -3.22
CA ARG A 167 -16.05 22.12 -4.30
C ARG A 167 -15.43 21.65 -5.59
N VAL A 168 -16.04 20.63 -6.16
CA VAL A 168 -15.71 20.10 -7.47
C VAL A 168 -16.63 20.76 -8.50
N HIS A 169 -16.04 21.47 -9.46
CA HIS A 169 -16.75 22.05 -10.59
C HIS A 169 -16.74 21.07 -11.75
N LEU A 170 -17.93 20.73 -12.21
CA LEU A 170 -18.17 19.78 -13.27
C LEU A 170 -18.72 20.50 -14.51
N GLY A 171 -18.63 19.82 -15.64
CA GLY A 171 -19.22 20.24 -16.89
C GLY A 171 -20.69 20.63 -16.72
N ARG A 172 -21.15 21.58 -17.55
CA ARG A 172 -22.54 22.08 -17.54
C ARG A 172 -22.92 22.88 -16.28
N GLY A 173 -21.93 23.35 -15.52
CA GLY A 173 -22.13 24.23 -14.37
C GLY A 173 -22.58 23.52 -13.09
N GLU A 174 -22.50 22.20 -13.06
CA GLU A 174 -22.77 21.40 -11.86
C GLU A 174 -21.64 21.57 -10.84
N ARG A 175 -22.00 21.63 -9.55
CA ARG A 175 -21.07 21.85 -8.44
C ARG A 175 -21.40 20.89 -7.31
N ILE A 176 -20.42 20.12 -6.89
CA ILE A 176 -20.55 19.18 -5.78
C ILE A 176 -19.62 19.63 -4.65
N ASP A 177 -20.21 19.90 -3.50
CA ASP A 177 -19.47 20.23 -2.28
C ASP A 177 -19.28 18.95 -1.47
N VAL A 178 -18.03 18.61 -1.16
CA VAL A 178 -17.63 17.46 -0.34
C VAL A 178 -16.95 17.96 0.91
N THR A 179 -17.42 17.50 2.07
CA THR A 179 -16.80 17.85 3.34
C THR A 179 -15.83 16.77 3.75
N VAL A 180 -14.65 17.16 4.19
CA VAL A 180 -13.56 16.26 4.54
C VAL A 180 -13.26 16.40 6.04
N ASP A 181 -13.10 15.27 6.71
CA ASP A 181 -12.72 15.24 8.13
C ASP A 181 -11.22 15.54 8.33
N GLU A 182 -10.78 15.60 9.60
CA GLU A 182 -9.38 15.93 9.92
C GLU A 182 -8.37 14.89 9.41
N SER A 183 -8.82 13.68 9.11
CA SER A 183 -8.00 12.58 8.60
C SER A 183 -7.93 12.55 7.08
N GLY A 184 -8.61 13.48 6.40
CA GLY A 184 -8.72 13.51 4.95
C GLY A 184 -9.86 12.65 4.40
N ARG A 185 -10.74 12.10 5.26
CA ARG A 185 -11.84 11.23 4.80
C ARG A 185 -13.03 12.08 4.37
N PRO A 186 -13.57 11.87 3.15
CA PRO A 186 -14.76 12.58 2.72
C PRO A 186 -16.03 12.03 3.39
N ASP A 187 -17.03 12.89 3.56
CA ASP A 187 -18.39 12.54 4.01
C ASP A 187 -19.17 11.76 2.94
N GLN A 188 -18.88 12.05 1.67
CA GLN A 188 -19.40 11.36 0.50
C GLN A 188 -18.33 11.18 -0.57
N THR A 189 -18.31 10.02 -1.23
CA THR A 189 -17.44 9.78 -2.39
C THR A 189 -18.17 10.10 -3.69
N ILE A 190 -17.47 10.74 -4.61
CA ILE A 190 -18.01 11.10 -5.92
C ILE A 190 -17.76 9.93 -6.88
N HIS A 191 -18.81 9.32 -7.42
CA HIS A 191 -18.68 8.28 -8.45
C HIS A 191 -19.48 8.70 -9.69
N LEU A 192 -18.85 9.47 -10.56
CA LEU A 192 -19.48 10.00 -11.77
C LEU A 192 -19.02 9.20 -12.99
N GLY A 193 -19.73 8.10 -13.25
CA GLY A 193 -19.53 7.30 -14.46
C GLY A 193 -18.30 6.39 -14.45
N CYS A 194 -17.64 6.24 -13.31
CA CYS A 194 -16.57 5.26 -13.14
C CYS A 194 -17.11 4.01 -12.45
N SER A 195 -16.74 2.85 -12.97
CA SER A 195 -16.99 1.56 -12.33
C SER A 195 -16.06 1.43 -11.13
N THR A 196 -16.61 1.33 -9.92
CA THR A 196 -15.87 0.89 -8.73
C THR A 196 -15.35 -0.51 -9.01
N VAL A 197 -14.03 -0.69 -9.02
CA VAL A 197 -13.38 -2.02 -9.05
C VAL A 197 -13.26 -2.56 -7.63
#